data_AF-A0A0F8ZIC3-F1
#
_entry.id   AF-A0A0F8ZIC3-F1
#
_cell.length_a   1.000
_cell.length_b   1.000
_cell.length_c   1.000
_cell.angle_alpha   90.00
_cell.angle_beta   90.00
_cell.angle_gamma   90.00
#
_symmetry.space_group_name_H-M   'P 1'
#
loop_
_entity.id
_entity.type
_entity.pdbx_description
1 polymer ?
#
loop_
_entity_poly.entity_id
_entity_poly.type
_entity_poly.pdbx_seq_one_letter_code
_entity_poly.pdbx_strand_id
1 'polypeptide(L)'
;EANADDDAAIAPDKAALLLGQTATFANYTSYVSGLNGIMIDIAGLAYPGNLSLTEDFAFRVGNSNNLDNWTAAAAPLPIAVRQGAGIDGSDRVTILWPDNAIEKQWLQVTVKATDNTGLAEPDVFYFGNAIGEAGDQSFNTIVNATDEIVARNFQHSAVDRALIDDPYDYNRDTLVDGTDQIIARENQTNPLTMLRLITAPAVDAAIEQLDAQDMADPKTMSAALDWQYEYESARSKDATSKRSNDAEATVDMLLAVGLM
;
A
#
# COMPACT_ATOMS: atom_id res chain seq x y z
N GLU A 1 8.62 6.20 -17.35
CA GLU A 1 7.32 5.53 -17.56
C GLU A 1 7.44 4.12 -17.02
N ALA A 2 6.35 3.59 -16.45
CA ALA A 2 6.31 2.23 -15.96
C ALA A 2 6.44 1.22 -17.12
N ASN A 3 7.31 0.23 -17.01
CA ASN A 3 7.66 -0.72 -18.06
C ASN A 3 7.94 -2.12 -17.48
N ALA A 4 8.43 -3.04 -18.31
CA ALA A 4 8.66 -4.43 -17.94
C ALA A 4 9.76 -4.62 -16.88
N ASP A 5 10.73 -3.71 -16.80
CA ASP A 5 11.77 -3.74 -15.78
C ASP A 5 11.15 -3.49 -14.39
N ASP A 6 10.11 -2.66 -14.31
CA ASP A 6 9.39 -2.43 -13.05
C ASP A 6 8.58 -3.67 -12.62
N ASP A 7 8.08 -4.46 -13.57
CA ASP A 7 7.44 -5.75 -13.27
C ASP A 7 8.44 -6.77 -12.73
N ALA A 8 9.68 -6.74 -13.24
CA ALA A 8 10.75 -7.61 -12.76
C ALA A 8 11.24 -7.22 -11.35
N ALA A 9 10.96 -5.99 -10.91
CA ALA A 9 11.22 -5.52 -9.55
C ALA A 9 10.11 -5.87 -8.55
N ILE A 10 9.13 -6.69 -8.94
CA ILE A 10 8.14 -7.20 -7.99
C ILE A 10 8.80 -8.15 -6.99
N ALA A 11 8.78 -7.80 -5.70
CA ALA A 11 9.31 -8.65 -4.64
C ALA A 11 8.30 -9.78 -4.34
N PRO A 12 8.59 -11.05 -4.72
CA PRO A 12 7.61 -12.14 -4.64
C PRO A 12 7.29 -12.59 -3.21
N ASP A 13 8.13 -12.23 -2.22
CA ASP A 13 7.93 -12.53 -0.81
C ASP A 13 7.05 -11.50 -0.09
N LYS A 14 6.71 -10.39 -0.76
CA LYS A 14 5.91 -9.29 -0.18
C LYS A 14 4.47 -9.32 -0.66
N ALA A 15 3.55 -9.12 0.28
CA ALA A 15 2.12 -9.05 0.05
C ALA A 15 1.49 -7.92 0.88
N ALA A 16 0.41 -7.34 0.37
CA ALA A 16 -0.33 -6.31 1.09
C ALA A 16 -0.85 -6.87 2.42
N LEU A 17 -0.79 -6.07 3.47
CA LEU A 17 -1.57 -6.36 4.67
C LEU A 17 -3.03 -6.03 4.37
N LEU A 18 -3.90 -7.03 4.41
CA LEU A 18 -5.33 -6.86 4.18
C LEU A 18 -6.09 -6.59 5.49
N LEU A 19 -7.31 -6.09 5.37
CA LEU A 19 -8.19 -5.82 6.50
C LEU A 19 -8.36 -7.06 7.41
N GLY A 20 -8.34 -6.82 8.73
CA GLY A 20 -8.41 -7.86 9.76
C GLY A 20 -7.14 -8.69 9.99
N GLN A 21 -6.08 -8.51 9.18
CA GLN A 21 -4.81 -9.22 9.36
C GLN A 21 -3.87 -8.49 10.33
N THR A 22 -2.90 -9.23 10.86
CA THR A 22 -1.76 -8.67 11.63
C THR A 22 -0.49 -8.72 10.80
N ALA A 23 0.24 -7.61 10.78
CA ALA A 23 1.48 -7.44 10.05
C ALA A 23 2.54 -8.49 10.42
N THR A 24 3.20 -9.00 9.39
CA THR A 24 4.41 -9.83 9.47
C THR A 24 5.47 -9.30 8.52
N PHE A 25 6.65 -9.94 8.47
CA PHE A 25 7.71 -9.58 7.52
C PHE A 25 7.30 -9.63 6.03
N ALA A 26 6.22 -10.35 5.72
CA ALA A 26 5.66 -10.36 4.37
C ALA A 26 4.99 -9.03 3.97
N ASN A 27 4.67 -8.15 4.93
CA ASN A 27 3.86 -6.95 4.67
C ASN A 27 4.66 -5.65 4.60
N TYR A 28 5.98 -5.72 4.81
CA TYR A 28 6.84 -4.54 4.75
C TYR A 28 8.18 -4.87 4.10
N THR A 29 8.81 -3.84 3.56
CA THR A 29 10.11 -3.95 2.90
C THR A 29 11.24 -3.37 3.76
N SER A 30 12.45 -3.90 3.57
CA SER A 30 13.69 -3.42 4.15
C SER A 30 14.45 -2.41 3.25
N TYR A 31 13.86 -2.06 2.09
CA TYR A 31 14.50 -1.26 1.06
C TYR A 31 14.89 0.15 1.54
N VAL A 32 16.13 0.54 1.27
CA VAL A 32 16.73 1.81 1.74
C VAL A 32 16.09 3.05 1.11
N SER A 33 15.50 2.95 -0.08
CA SER A 33 14.81 4.07 -0.72
C SER A 33 13.35 4.23 -0.24
N GLY A 34 12.92 3.45 0.76
CA GLY A 34 11.55 3.51 1.29
C GLY A 34 10.51 2.81 0.41
N LEU A 35 9.24 3.17 0.60
CA LEU A 35 8.15 2.82 -0.32
C LEU A 35 8.10 3.83 -1.46
N ASN A 36 8.82 3.55 -2.55
CA ASN A 36 8.91 4.43 -3.72
C ASN A 36 7.97 4.02 -4.88
N GLY A 37 7.28 2.89 -4.76
CA GLY A 37 6.28 2.50 -5.74
C GLY A 37 5.38 1.35 -5.28
N ILE A 38 4.19 1.32 -5.87
CA ILE A 38 3.24 0.21 -5.77
C ILE A 38 2.66 -0.10 -7.14
N MET A 39 2.31 -1.37 -7.34
CA MET A 39 1.53 -1.82 -8.48
C MET A 39 0.22 -2.43 -7.99
N ILE A 40 -0.88 -2.00 -8.59
CA ILE A 40 -2.24 -2.39 -8.23
C ILE A 40 -2.87 -2.97 -9.50
N ASP A 41 -3.23 -4.24 -9.45
CA ASP A 41 -3.89 -4.93 -10.55
C ASP A 41 -5.40 -4.88 -10.33
N ILE A 42 -6.12 -4.13 -11.18
CA ILE A 42 -7.57 -3.91 -11.04
C ILE A 42 -8.30 -4.70 -12.13
N ALA A 43 -9.04 -5.73 -11.71
CA ALA A 43 -9.87 -6.50 -12.61
C ALA A 43 -11.09 -5.68 -13.07
N GLY A 44 -11.30 -5.59 -14.39
CA GLY A 44 -12.47 -4.90 -14.95
C GLY A 44 -12.47 -3.39 -14.76
N LEU A 45 -11.29 -2.76 -14.67
CA LEU A 45 -11.14 -1.31 -14.55
C LEU A 45 -11.97 -0.57 -15.61
N ALA A 46 -12.93 0.24 -15.17
CA ALA A 46 -13.99 0.76 -16.04
C ALA A 46 -13.50 1.84 -17.01
N TYR A 47 -12.71 2.80 -16.51
CA TYR A 47 -12.18 3.92 -17.32
C TYR A 47 -10.69 4.16 -17.06
N PRO A 48 -9.78 3.29 -17.54
CA PRO A 48 -8.34 3.38 -17.28
C PRO A 48 -7.69 4.72 -17.68
N GLY A 49 -8.19 5.38 -18.74
CA GLY A 49 -7.68 6.68 -19.18
C GLY A 49 -8.09 7.88 -18.33
N ASN A 50 -9.03 7.67 -17.39
CA ASN A 50 -9.59 8.73 -16.54
C ASN A 50 -9.18 8.60 -15.07
N LEU A 51 -8.38 7.59 -14.71
CA LEU A 51 -7.93 7.41 -13.33
C LEU A 51 -7.18 8.64 -12.81
N SER A 52 -7.52 9.03 -11.59
CA SER A 52 -7.01 10.21 -10.90
C SER A 52 -6.52 9.84 -9.49
N LEU A 53 -5.30 10.27 -9.17
CA LEU A 53 -4.69 10.04 -7.85
C LEU A 53 -5.44 10.71 -6.68
N THR A 54 -6.29 11.71 -6.95
CA THR A 54 -7.05 12.41 -5.91
C THR A 54 -8.49 11.93 -5.78
N GLU A 55 -9.09 11.53 -6.91
CA GLU A 55 -10.50 11.12 -6.94
C GLU A 55 -10.66 9.62 -6.69
N ASP A 56 -9.76 8.80 -7.23
CA ASP A 56 -9.88 7.34 -7.24
C ASP A 56 -9.02 6.65 -6.18
N PHE A 57 -8.11 7.40 -5.56
CA PHE A 57 -7.19 6.87 -4.54
C PHE A 57 -7.13 7.77 -3.30
N ALA A 58 -6.76 7.19 -2.16
CA ALA A 58 -6.30 7.91 -0.99
C ALA A 58 -5.08 7.21 -0.39
N PHE A 59 -4.11 8.02 0.05
CA PHE A 59 -2.86 7.55 0.62
C PHE A 59 -2.64 8.18 1.98
N ARG A 60 -2.47 7.35 3.00
CA ARG A 60 -2.17 7.80 4.36
C ARG A 60 -0.95 7.11 4.90
N VAL A 61 -0.19 7.78 5.74
CA VAL A 61 0.98 7.22 6.41
C VAL A 61 0.88 7.32 7.92
N GLY A 62 1.43 6.32 8.60
CA GLY A 62 1.46 6.28 10.05
C GLY A 62 2.19 5.04 10.57
N ASN A 63 2.35 4.95 11.88
CA ASN A 63 3.09 3.86 12.51
C ASN A 63 2.42 3.40 13.81
N SER A 64 1.09 3.29 13.80
CA SER A 64 0.31 2.90 14.98
C SER A 64 -1.02 2.23 14.61
N ASN A 65 -1.54 1.39 15.52
CA ASN A 65 -2.87 0.77 15.40
C ASN A 65 -4.03 1.77 15.49
N ASN A 66 -3.78 3.02 15.92
CA ASN A 66 -4.77 4.08 15.83
C ASN A 66 -4.64 4.74 14.46
N LEU A 67 -5.48 4.34 13.53
CA LEU A 67 -5.49 4.84 12.14
C LEU A 67 -5.99 6.28 12.03
N ASP A 68 -6.77 6.77 13.01
CA ASP A 68 -7.32 8.14 12.97
C ASP A 68 -6.22 9.21 13.04
N ASN A 69 -5.05 8.84 13.56
CA ASN A 69 -3.89 9.73 13.65
C ASN A 69 -3.00 9.70 12.40
N TRP A 70 -3.33 8.90 11.38
CA TRP A 70 -2.54 8.80 10.17
C TRP A 70 -2.76 10.04 9.30
N THR A 71 -1.68 10.55 8.73
CA THR A 71 -1.69 11.77 7.92
C THR A 71 -1.65 11.44 6.43
N ALA A 72 -1.98 12.39 5.57
CA ALA A 72 -1.81 12.22 4.14
C ALA A 72 -0.34 11.85 3.81
N ALA A 73 -0.16 10.88 2.91
CA ALA A 73 1.16 10.53 2.39
C ALA A 73 1.74 11.68 1.56
N ALA A 74 3.05 11.61 1.28
CA ALA A 74 3.65 12.46 0.26
C ALA A 74 2.90 12.30 -1.08
N ALA A 75 2.84 13.37 -1.87
CA ALA A 75 2.15 13.31 -3.15
C ALA A 75 2.87 12.34 -4.10
N PRO A 76 2.15 11.37 -4.71
CA PRO A 76 2.74 10.51 -5.73
C PRO A 76 3.10 11.27 -7.01
N LEU A 77 4.01 10.70 -7.78
CA LEU A 77 4.29 11.05 -9.16
C LEU A 77 3.10 10.67 -10.07
N PRO A 78 3.05 11.15 -11.33
CA PRO A 78 1.96 10.84 -12.25
C PRO A 78 1.70 9.33 -12.38
N ILE A 79 0.43 8.96 -12.27
CA ILE A 79 -0.05 7.58 -12.39
C ILE A 79 0.17 7.04 -13.80
N ALA A 80 0.58 5.78 -13.90
CA ALA A 80 0.69 5.05 -15.15
C ALA A 80 -0.26 3.85 -15.15
N VAL A 81 -0.99 3.63 -16.24
CA VAL A 81 -1.94 2.51 -16.38
C VAL A 81 -1.56 1.70 -17.61
N ARG A 82 -1.35 0.39 -17.43
CA ARG A 82 -1.07 -0.56 -18.50
C ARG A 82 -2.21 -1.58 -18.59
N GLN A 83 -3.03 -1.45 -19.62
CA GLN A 83 -4.20 -2.30 -19.81
C GLN A 83 -3.82 -3.76 -20.06
N GLY A 84 -4.50 -4.69 -19.39
CA GLY A 84 -4.28 -6.13 -19.50
C GLY A 84 -2.89 -6.65 -19.09
N ALA A 85 -2.05 -5.79 -18.50
CA ALA A 85 -0.69 -6.15 -18.07
C ALA A 85 -0.63 -6.76 -16.67
N GLY A 86 -1.73 -6.67 -15.91
CA GLY A 86 -1.87 -7.26 -14.59
C GLY A 86 -2.17 -8.76 -14.64
N ILE A 87 -2.18 -9.37 -13.46
CA ILE A 87 -2.51 -10.79 -13.27
C ILE A 87 -3.90 -11.10 -13.87
N ASP A 88 -4.03 -12.25 -14.53
CA ASP A 88 -5.25 -12.71 -15.19
C ASP A 88 -5.86 -11.73 -16.21
N GLY A 89 -5.03 -10.82 -16.76
CA GLY A 89 -5.47 -9.83 -17.75
C GLY A 89 -6.16 -8.60 -17.13
N SER A 90 -5.97 -8.38 -15.83
CA SER A 90 -6.33 -7.11 -15.17
C SER A 90 -5.51 -5.94 -15.69
N ASP A 91 -5.99 -4.71 -15.43
CA ASP A 91 -5.24 -3.51 -15.74
C ASP A 91 -4.26 -3.20 -14.61
N ARG A 92 -2.98 -3.00 -14.94
CA ARG A 92 -1.94 -2.68 -13.97
C ARG A 92 -1.82 -1.18 -13.81
N VAL A 93 -2.09 -0.70 -12.60
CA VAL A 93 -1.93 0.68 -12.18
C VAL A 93 -0.62 0.79 -11.40
N THR A 94 0.29 1.63 -11.87
CA THR A 94 1.59 1.88 -11.26
C THR A 94 1.61 3.29 -10.67
N ILE A 95 1.85 3.38 -9.36
CA ILE A 95 1.87 4.64 -8.60
C ILE A 95 3.24 4.75 -7.93
N LEU A 96 3.92 5.86 -8.18
CA LEU A 96 5.30 6.06 -7.73
C LEU A 96 5.40 7.23 -6.79
N TRP A 97 6.40 7.20 -5.93
CA TRP A 97 6.85 8.33 -5.13
C TRP A 97 8.34 8.58 -5.39
N PRO A 98 8.83 9.80 -5.18
CA PRO A 98 10.27 10.01 -5.09
C PRO A 98 10.88 9.10 -4.02
N ASP A 99 12.13 8.69 -4.23
CA ASP A 99 12.89 7.98 -3.20
C ASP A 99 12.85 8.72 -1.87
N ASN A 100 12.82 7.93 -0.80
CA ASN A 100 12.80 8.39 0.58
C ASN A 100 11.54 9.21 0.97
N ALA A 101 10.52 9.29 0.10
CA ALA A 101 9.29 10.03 0.41
C ALA A 101 8.45 9.36 1.51
N ILE A 102 8.52 8.03 1.63
CA ILE A 102 7.80 7.24 2.62
C ILE A 102 8.75 6.22 3.23
N GLU A 103 9.28 6.52 4.41
CA GLU A 103 10.25 5.67 5.12
C GLU A 103 9.81 5.39 6.56
N LYS A 104 10.21 4.23 7.09
CA LYS A 104 10.11 3.88 8.51
C LYS A 104 8.69 3.99 9.08
N GLN A 105 7.69 3.78 8.21
CA GLN A 105 6.27 3.86 8.53
C GLN A 105 5.46 2.99 7.57
N TRP A 106 4.17 2.85 7.87
CA TRP A 106 3.20 2.22 7.00
C TRP A 106 2.58 3.23 6.04
N LEU A 107 2.24 2.75 4.86
CA LEU A 107 1.39 3.36 3.85
C LEU A 107 0.07 2.58 3.81
N GLN A 108 -1.03 3.25 4.09
CA GLN A 108 -2.37 2.80 3.77
C GLN A 108 -2.69 3.27 2.37
N VAL A 109 -3.16 2.35 1.54
CA VAL A 109 -3.68 2.61 0.22
C VAL A 109 -5.15 2.30 0.23
N THR A 110 -5.95 3.24 -0.29
CA THR A 110 -7.36 3.01 -0.57
C THR A 110 -7.59 3.22 -2.05
N VAL A 111 -8.11 2.19 -2.73
CA VAL A 111 -8.68 2.29 -4.07
C VAL A 111 -10.18 2.52 -3.88
N LYS A 112 -10.67 3.70 -4.23
CA LYS A 112 -12.06 4.09 -3.95
C LYS A 112 -13.02 3.42 -4.92
N ALA A 113 -14.25 3.20 -4.48
CA ALA A 113 -15.36 2.84 -5.36
C ALA A 113 -15.84 4.07 -6.14
N THR A 114 -15.40 4.19 -7.39
CA THR A 114 -15.79 5.27 -8.29
C THR A 114 -16.22 4.70 -9.62
N ASP A 115 -16.87 5.51 -10.45
CA ASP A 115 -17.19 5.13 -11.83
C ASP A 115 -15.93 4.77 -12.63
N ASN A 116 -14.77 5.38 -12.33
CA ASN A 116 -13.51 5.11 -13.02
C ASN A 116 -12.88 3.77 -12.62
N THR A 117 -12.89 3.44 -11.33
CA THR A 117 -12.34 2.18 -10.81
C THR A 117 -13.26 1.01 -11.11
N GLY A 118 -14.58 1.25 -11.15
CA GLY A 118 -15.59 0.22 -11.35
C GLY A 118 -15.78 -0.71 -10.15
N LEU A 119 -15.17 -0.38 -9.00
CA LEU A 119 -15.32 -1.15 -7.77
C LEU A 119 -16.69 -0.90 -7.13
N ALA A 120 -17.30 -1.96 -6.59
CA ALA A 120 -18.55 -1.84 -5.84
C ALA A 120 -18.33 -1.22 -4.46
N GLU A 121 -17.20 -1.55 -3.83
CA GLU A 121 -16.78 -1.05 -2.52
C GLU A 121 -15.30 -0.66 -2.59
N PRO A 122 -14.84 0.31 -1.76
CA PRO A 122 -13.44 0.65 -1.69
C PRO A 122 -12.59 -0.54 -1.23
N ASP A 123 -11.41 -0.69 -1.83
CA ASP A 123 -10.40 -1.66 -1.38
C ASP A 123 -9.32 -0.96 -0.55
N VAL A 124 -8.95 -1.53 0.59
CA VAL A 124 -8.01 -0.94 1.56
C VAL A 124 -6.97 -1.96 1.99
N PHE A 125 -5.70 -1.59 1.83
CA PHE A 125 -4.58 -2.44 2.19
C PHE A 125 -3.36 -1.60 2.59
N TYR A 126 -2.35 -2.25 3.17
CA TYR A 126 -1.19 -1.56 3.75
C TYR A 126 0.14 -2.18 3.37
N PHE A 127 1.16 -1.34 3.26
CA PHE A 127 2.57 -1.72 3.12
C PHE A 127 3.42 -0.96 4.12
N GLY A 128 4.42 -1.62 4.70
CA GLY A 128 5.36 -0.98 5.61
C GLY A 128 6.74 -0.82 5.00
N ASN A 129 7.56 0.02 5.63
CA ASN A 129 9.00 0.05 5.41
C ASN A 129 9.76 0.08 6.74
N ALA A 130 10.72 -0.83 6.88
CA ALA A 130 11.64 -0.93 8.00
C ALA A 130 13.06 -1.08 7.44
N ILE A 131 13.68 0.05 7.08
CA ILE A 131 14.99 0.08 6.39
C ILE A 131 16.02 -0.75 7.14
N GLY A 132 16.62 -1.73 6.46
CA GLY A 132 17.68 -2.57 7.03
C GLY A 132 17.21 -3.68 7.97
N GLU A 133 15.90 -3.95 8.08
CA GLU A 133 15.38 -5.06 8.91
C GLU A 133 15.44 -6.38 8.13
N ALA A 134 15.96 -7.43 8.77
CA ALA A 134 16.27 -8.71 8.11
C ALA A 134 15.15 -9.76 8.20
N GLY A 135 14.06 -9.48 8.92
CA GLY A 135 13.02 -10.46 9.23
C GLY A 135 13.48 -11.53 10.21
N ASP A 136 14.47 -11.23 11.06
CA ASP A 136 15.06 -12.20 11.98
C ASP A 136 14.17 -12.47 13.21
N GLN A 137 13.23 -11.56 13.51
CA GLN A 137 12.24 -11.69 14.58
C GLN A 137 10.81 -11.56 14.06
N SER A 138 9.89 -12.38 14.58
CA SER A 138 8.48 -12.36 14.13
C SER A 138 7.57 -11.40 14.92
N PHE A 139 8.06 -10.77 15.98
CA PHE A 139 7.24 -10.03 16.95
C PHE A 139 7.62 -8.55 17.09
N ASN A 140 8.69 -8.11 16.43
CA ASN A 140 9.12 -6.72 16.35
C ASN A 140 9.99 -6.54 15.09
N THR A 141 10.28 -5.29 14.74
CA THR A 141 11.06 -4.92 13.55
C THR A 141 12.33 -4.15 13.94
N ILE A 142 12.88 -4.45 15.13
CA ILE A 142 14.01 -3.70 15.67
C ILE A 142 15.27 -4.03 14.88
N VAL A 143 15.65 -3.13 13.99
CA VAL A 143 16.95 -3.10 13.33
C VAL A 143 18.05 -2.93 14.38
N ASN A 144 18.94 -3.91 14.49
CA ASN A 144 20.03 -3.96 15.45
C ASN A 144 21.29 -4.61 14.83
N ALA A 145 22.25 -4.99 15.68
CA ALA A 145 23.49 -5.61 15.22
C ALA A 145 23.27 -6.97 14.54
N THR A 146 22.15 -7.65 14.79
CA THR A 146 21.80 -8.93 14.17
C THR A 146 21.58 -8.75 12.66
N ASP A 147 20.85 -7.71 12.25
CA ASP A 147 20.62 -7.35 10.85
C ASP A 147 21.93 -7.05 10.11
N GLU A 148 22.82 -6.27 10.73
CA GLU A 148 24.15 -6.03 10.19
C GLU A 148 24.98 -7.33 10.07
N ILE A 149 24.89 -8.23 11.05
CA ILE A 149 25.64 -9.48 11.06
C ILE A 149 25.14 -10.45 9.99
N VAL A 150 23.83 -10.51 9.71
CA VAL A 150 23.31 -11.39 8.65
C VAL A 150 23.73 -10.89 7.27
N ALA A 151 23.65 -9.60 6.98
CA ALA A 151 24.19 -9.03 5.74
C ALA A 151 25.70 -9.29 5.59
N ARG A 152 26.47 -9.26 6.69
CA ARG A 152 27.88 -9.65 6.67
C ARG A 152 28.10 -11.13 6.35
N ASN A 153 27.26 -12.02 6.88
CA ASN A 153 27.48 -13.46 6.81
C ASN A 153 26.93 -14.09 5.52
N PHE A 154 25.94 -13.46 4.89
CA PHE A 154 25.25 -13.94 3.69
C PHE A 154 25.51 -12.98 2.51
N GLN A 155 26.78 -12.79 2.18
CA GLN A 155 27.19 -11.85 1.13
C GLN A 155 26.91 -12.40 -0.27
N HIS A 156 26.50 -11.49 -1.15
CA HIS A 156 26.35 -11.69 -2.58
C HIS A 156 27.37 -10.84 -3.34
N SER A 157 27.79 -11.30 -4.51
CA SER A 157 28.86 -10.68 -5.30
C SER A 157 28.53 -10.67 -6.78
N ALA A 158 29.39 -10.07 -7.60
CA ALA A 158 29.16 -10.01 -9.04
C ALA A 158 29.04 -11.39 -9.73
N VAL A 159 29.55 -12.46 -9.11
CA VAL A 159 29.48 -13.84 -9.63
C VAL A 159 28.38 -14.69 -8.98
N ASP A 160 27.74 -14.18 -7.92
CA ASP A 160 26.66 -14.82 -7.18
C ASP A 160 25.71 -13.73 -6.70
N ARG A 161 24.81 -13.32 -7.59
CA ARG A 161 23.93 -12.16 -7.41
C ARG A 161 22.76 -12.50 -6.50
N ALA A 162 22.42 -11.56 -5.62
CA ALA A 162 21.21 -11.65 -4.83
C ALA A 162 19.97 -11.64 -5.74
N LEU A 163 18.95 -12.40 -5.36
CA LEU A 163 17.63 -12.32 -5.98
C LEU A 163 16.88 -11.09 -5.42
N ILE A 164 15.82 -10.68 -6.10
CA ILE A 164 15.03 -9.50 -5.70
C ILE A 164 14.37 -9.64 -4.31
N ASP A 165 14.12 -10.88 -3.88
CA ASP A 165 13.58 -11.26 -2.57
C ASP A 165 14.65 -11.57 -1.52
N ASP A 166 15.93 -11.31 -1.81
CA ASP A 166 16.98 -11.49 -0.79
C ASP A 166 16.74 -10.51 0.37
N PRO A 167 16.55 -11.02 1.62
CA PRO A 167 16.23 -10.17 2.75
C PRO A 167 17.40 -9.30 3.22
N TYR A 168 18.63 -9.57 2.75
CA TYR A 168 19.85 -8.90 3.18
C TYR A 168 20.40 -7.90 2.16
N ASP A 169 19.86 -7.87 0.94
CA ASP A 169 20.16 -6.87 -0.09
C ASP A 169 19.29 -5.62 0.13
N TYR A 170 19.65 -4.77 1.08
CA TYR A 170 18.80 -3.65 1.51
C TYR A 170 18.71 -2.51 0.51
N ASN A 171 19.62 -2.43 -0.46
CA ASN A 171 19.56 -1.46 -1.56
C ASN A 171 19.12 -2.08 -2.90
N ARG A 172 18.76 -3.36 -2.92
CA ARG A 172 18.28 -4.11 -4.10
C ARG A 172 19.20 -3.95 -5.30
N ASP A 173 20.51 -3.83 -5.07
CA ASP A 173 21.51 -3.63 -6.12
C ASP A 173 22.09 -4.96 -6.65
N THR A 174 21.53 -6.08 -6.20
CA THR A 174 21.89 -7.48 -6.48
C THR A 174 23.20 -7.93 -5.85
N LEU A 175 23.77 -7.14 -4.95
CA LEU A 175 24.90 -7.47 -4.10
C LEU A 175 24.44 -7.48 -2.64
N VAL A 176 25.15 -8.22 -1.80
CA VAL A 176 25.03 -8.09 -0.35
C VAL A 176 26.44 -7.92 0.15
N ASP A 177 26.81 -6.69 0.50
CA ASP A 177 28.20 -6.35 0.78
C ASP A 177 28.40 -5.41 1.98
N GLY A 178 29.46 -4.61 1.96
CA GLY A 178 29.71 -3.62 3.00
C GLY A 178 28.63 -2.54 3.06
N THR A 179 27.93 -2.30 1.95
CA THR A 179 26.87 -1.31 1.81
C THR A 179 25.65 -1.72 2.64
N ASP A 180 25.19 -2.96 2.54
CA ASP A 180 24.05 -3.48 3.32
C ASP A 180 24.34 -3.50 4.82
N GLN A 181 25.57 -3.87 5.19
CA GLN A 181 26.02 -3.77 6.58
C GLN A 181 25.93 -2.32 7.09
N ILE A 182 26.32 -1.34 6.28
CA ILE A 182 26.23 0.07 6.65
C ILE A 182 24.75 0.52 6.70
N ILE A 183 23.90 0.06 5.78
CA ILE A 183 22.48 0.39 5.76
C ILE A 183 21.80 -0.08 7.06
N ALA A 184 21.99 -1.33 7.48
CA ALA A 184 21.46 -1.83 8.75
C ALA A 184 22.01 -1.03 9.95
N ARG A 185 23.31 -0.72 9.95
CA ARG A 185 23.96 0.05 11.03
C ARG A 185 23.42 1.46 11.18
N GLU A 186 23.23 2.18 10.08
CA GLU A 186 22.74 3.57 10.09
C GLU A 186 21.23 3.66 10.34
N ASN A 187 20.51 2.55 10.29
CA ASN A 187 19.07 2.47 10.50
C ASN A 187 18.65 1.74 11.77
N GLN A 188 19.54 1.62 12.75
CA GLN A 188 19.22 1.01 14.04
C GLN A 188 17.99 1.65 14.69
N THR A 189 17.10 0.80 15.19
CA THR A 189 15.89 1.24 15.90
C THR A 189 15.87 0.68 17.32
N ASN A 190 14.87 1.10 18.08
CA ASN A 190 14.57 0.60 19.41
C ASN A 190 13.04 0.48 19.54
N PRO A 191 12.49 -0.03 20.66
CA PRO A 191 11.04 -0.20 20.82
C PRO A 191 10.19 1.07 20.60
N LEU A 192 10.78 2.26 20.66
CA LEU A 192 10.10 3.54 20.41
C LEU A 192 10.14 3.98 18.94
N THR A 193 11.09 3.50 18.14
CA THR A 193 11.35 3.97 16.77
C THR A 193 11.19 2.90 15.69
N MET A 194 10.99 1.63 16.07
CA MET A 194 10.75 0.53 15.14
C MET A 194 9.47 0.74 14.32
N LEU A 195 9.38 0.11 13.15
CA LEU A 195 8.09 -0.04 12.45
C LEU A 195 7.18 -0.94 13.31
N ARG A 196 6.07 -0.40 13.81
CA ARG A 196 5.16 -1.19 14.65
C ARG A 196 4.44 -2.21 13.78
N LEU A 197 4.41 -3.47 14.20
CA LEU A 197 3.53 -4.45 13.58
C LEU A 197 2.08 -4.08 13.92
N ILE A 198 1.35 -3.58 12.92
CA ILE A 198 -0.04 -3.16 13.08
C ILE A 198 -1.01 -4.33 12.84
N THR A 199 -2.20 -4.22 13.40
CA THR A 199 -3.36 -5.03 13.01
C THR A 199 -4.28 -4.13 12.21
N ALA A 200 -4.49 -4.47 10.94
CA ALA A 200 -5.44 -3.74 10.09
C ALA A 200 -6.85 -3.89 10.68
N PRO A 201 -7.68 -2.83 10.66
CA PRO A 201 -9.04 -2.90 11.15
C PRO A 201 -9.83 -3.96 10.39
N ALA A 202 -10.82 -4.55 11.03
CA ALA A 202 -11.78 -5.41 10.34
C ALA A 202 -12.59 -4.58 9.33
N VAL A 203 -13.14 -5.24 8.31
CA VAL A 203 -13.88 -4.62 7.20
C VAL A 203 -14.95 -3.64 7.69
N ASP A 204 -15.80 -4.06 8.63
CA ASP A 204 -16.87 -3.21 9.19
C ASP A 204 -16.35 -1.90 9.81
N ALA A 205 -15.18 -1.95 10.47
CA ALA A 205 -14.57 -0.78 11.10
C ALA A 205 -13.81 0.10 10.09
N ALA A 206 -13.29 -0.50 9.01
CA ALA A 206 -12.63 0.23 7.93
C ALA A 206 -13.65 1.04 7.11
N ILE A 207 -14.82 0.46 6.80
CA ILE A 207 -15.90 1.13 6.08
C ILE A 207 -16.40 2.35 6.88
N GLU A 208 -16.61 2.21 8.20
CA GLU A 208 -17.01 3.34 9.06
C GLU A 208 -15.98 4.49 9.04
N GLN A 209 -14.69 4.17 8.97
CA GLN A 209 -13.62 5.19 8.87
C GLN A 209 -13.59 5.89 7.50
N LEU A 210 -13.87 5.18 6.41
CA LEU A 210 -13.95 5.76 5.07
C LEU A 210 -15.14 6.70 4.94
N ASP A 211 -16.32 6.28 5.41
CA ASP A 211 -17.53 7.12 5.42
C ASP A 211 -17.29 8.41 6.23
N ALA A 212 -16.67 8.29 7.41
CA ALA A 212 -16.34 9.44 8.25
C ALA A 212 -15.34 10.39 7.58
N GLN A 213 -14.43 9.87 6.74
CA GLN A 213 -13.45 10.66 6.02
C GLN A 213 -14.07 11.41 4.83
N ASP A 214 -14.94 10.75 4.07
CA ASP A 214 -15.68 11.39 2.97
C ASP A 214 -16.61 12.48 3.52
N MET A 215 -17.22 12.26 4.68
CA MET A 215 -17.99 13.28 5.40
C MET A 215 -17.14 14.46 5.90
N ALA A 216 -15.81 14.36 5.93
CA ALA A 216 -14.92 15.44 6.37
C ALA A 216 -14.36 16.27 5.20
N ASP A 217 -14.51 15.82 3.94
CA ASP A 217 -14.15 16.61 2.75
C ASP A 217 -15.26 17.63 2.44
N PRO A 218 -14.96 18.95 2.44
CA PRO A 218 -15.96 19.99 2.19
C PRO A 218 -16.67 19.87 0.84
N LYS A 219 -16.04 19.28 -0.19
CA LYS A 219 -16.68 19.09 -1.50
C LYS A 219 -17.71 17.96 -1.46
N THR A 220 -17.38 16.88 -0.75
CA THR A 220 -18.24 15.70 -0.60
C THR A 220 -19.38 15.98 0.38
N MET A 221 -19.14 16.76 1.44
CA MET A 221 -20.20 17.29 2.32
C MET A 221 -21.25 18.09 1.54
N SER A 222 -20.84 18.93 0.59
CA SER A 222 -21.78 19.73 -0.23
C SER A 222 -22.66 18.83 -1.10
N ALA A 223 -22.09 17.78 -1.71
CA ALA A 223 -22.82 16.82 -2.51
C ALA A 223 -23.76 15.95 -1.65
N ALA A 224 -23.32 15.50 -0.48
CA ALA A 224 -24.11 14.70 0.45
C ALA A 224 -25.31 15.48 1.04
N LEU A 225 -25.13 16.78 1.32
CA LEU A 225 -26.21 17.69 1.75
C LEU A 225 -27.22 17.95 0.62
N ASP A 226 -26.76 18.11 -0.63
CA ASP A 226 -27.65 18.25 -1.80
C ASP A 226 -28.49 16.98 -2.02
N TRP A 227 -27.88 15.80 -1.87
CA TRP A 227 -28.57 14.51 -1.92
C TRP A 227 -29.58 14.31 -0.78
N GLN A 228 -29.25 14.70 0.45
CA GLN A 228 -30.21 14.62 1.57
C GLN A 228 -31.43 15.51 1.33
N TYR A 229 -31.24 16.70 0.77
CA TYR A 229 -32.34 17.61 0.44
C TYR A 229 -33.22 17.04 -0.69
N GLU A 230 -32.61 16.43 -1.70
CA GLU A 230 -33.32 15.80 -2.81
C GLU A 230 -34.03 14.50 -2.38
N TYR A 231 -33.43 13.72 -1.48
CA TYR A 231 -34.02 12.52 -0.88
C TYR A 231 -35.17 12.84 0.06
N GLU A 232 -35.09 13.90 0.88
CA GLU A 232 -36.22 14.36 1.70
C GLU A 232 -37.36 14.93 0.84
N SER A 233 -37.03 15.64 -0.25
CA SER A 233 -37.98 16.10 -1.27
C SER A 233 -38.64 14.95 -2.03
N ALA A 234 -37.93 13.85 -2.27
CA ALA A 234 -38.43 12.64 -2.92
C ALA A 234 -39.25 11.75 -1.97
N ARG A 235 -38.86 11.65 -0.68
CA ARG A 235 -39.59 10.91 0.35
C ARG A 235 -40.90 11.58 0.75
N SER A 236 -41.02 12.89 0.52
CA SER A 236 -42.30 13.60 0.54
C SER A 236 -43.24 13.19 -0.61
N LYS A 237 -42.74 12.51 -1.67
CA LYS A 237 -43.51 12.24 -2.89
C LYS A 237 -43.77 10.78 -3.20
N ASP A 238 -42.94 9.83 -2.73
CA ASP A 238 -43.17 8.40 -2.99
C ASP A 238 -43.02 7.53 -1.75
N ALA A 239 -44.15 7.25 -1.10
CA ALA A 239 -44.30 6.14 -0.17
C ALA A 239 -45.00 4.98 -0.88
N THR A 240 -44.32 4.20 -1.73
CA THR A 240 -44.76 2.84 -2.11
C THR A 240 -43.62 1.90 -2.54
N SER A 241 -43.31 0.94 -1.65
CA SER A 241 -42.97 -0.48 -1.91
C SER A 241 -41.64 -0.94 -2.60
N LYS A 242 -40.89 -1.72 -1.78
CA LYS A 242 -40.27 -3.06 -2.00
C LYS A 242 -38.76 -3.20 -2.32
N ARG A 243 -38.20 -4.20 -1.62
CA ARG A 243 -36.81 -4.69 -1.46
C ARG A 243 -36.38 -5.73 -2.50
N SER A 244 -35.06 -5.81 -2.78
CA SER A 244 -34.18 -7.02 -2.82
C SER A 244 -32.78 -6.60 -3.32
N ASN A 245 -31.65 -6.76 -2.61
CA ASN A 245 -30.82 -7.95 -2.26
C ASN A 245 -29.77 -8.39 -3.31
N ASP A 246 -28.50 -8.30 -2.85
CA ASP A 246 -27.30 -9.17 -3.05
C ASP A 246 -26.39 -9.03 -4.29
N ALA A 247 -25.08 -8.78 -4.07
CA ALA A 247 -23.97 -9.75 -4.22
C ALA A 247 -22.55 -9.11 -4.13
N GLU A 248 -21.69 -9.63 -3.25
CA GLU A 248 -20.25 -9.28 -3.09
C GLU A 248 -19.35 -10.09 -4.05
N ALA A 249 -18.20 -9.51 -4.44
CA ALA A 249 -17.07 -10.20 -5.08
C ALA A 249 -15.74 -9.65 -4.53
N THR A 250 -14.82 -10.56 -4.19
CA THR A 250 -13.50 -10.31 -3.56
C THR A 250 -12.36 -10.18 -4.58
N VAL A 251 -11.38 -9.31 -4.30
CA VAL A 251 -10.14 -9.05 -5.08
C VAL A 251 -8.91 -9.58 -4.33
N ASP A 252 -7.91 -10.11 -5.07
CA ASP A 252 -6.60 -10.59 -4.57
C ASP A 252 -5.49 -9.68 -5.13
N MET A 253 -4.50 -9.25 -4.33
CA MET A 253 -3.50 -8.23 -4.70
C MET A 253 -2.05 -8.58 -4.25
N LEU A 254 -1.05 -8.34 -5.12
CA LEU A 254 0.41 -8.61 -4.95
C LEU A 254 1.21 -7.33 -5.33
N LEU A 255 2.36 -7.05 -4.68
CA LEU A 255 3.03 -5.72 -4.77
C LEU A 255 4.49 -5.73 -5.21
N ALA A 256 4.89 -4.67 -5.94
CA ALA A 256 6.26 -4.34 -6.32
C ALA A 256 7.02 -3.47 -5.31
N VAL A 257 8.34 -3.72 -5.15
CA VAL A 257 9.24 -2.82 -4.42
C VAL A 257 10.51 -2.63 -5.25
N GLY A 258 10.76 -1.40 -5.67
CA GLY A 258 12.02 -0.99 -6.30
C GLY A 258 11.81 -0.38 -7.68
N LEU A 259 11.63 0.93 -7.74
CA LEU A 259 11.92 1.67 -8.97
C LEU A 259 13.32 2.28 -8.90
N MET A 260 13.99 2.23 -10.06
CA MET A 260 15.30 2.84 -10.35
C MET A 260 15.30 4.36 -10.19
#